data_AF-A0A2U1KAA5-F1
#
_entry.id   AF-A0A2U1KAA5-F1
#
_cell.length_a   1.000
_cell.length_b   1.000
_cell.length_c   1.000
_cell.angle_alpha   90.00
_cell.angle_beta   90.00
_cell.angle_gamma   90.00
#
_symmetry.space_group_name_H-M   'P 1'
#
loop_
_entity.id
_entity.type
_entity.pdbx_description
1 polymer ?
#
loop_
_entity_poly.entity_id
_entity_poly.type
_entity_poly.pdbx_seq_one_letter_code
_entity_poly.pdbx_strand_id
1 'polypeptide(L)' 'MTEAYIRNKPGMSSVKDMPLLQDGPPPGGFAPVRYARRIPSKGPSAVAIFLAAFGTFSWGMYQVGKGNKIRRI' A
#
# COMPACT_ATOMS: atom_id res chain seq x y z
N MET A 1 6.95 -40.06 -33.97
CA MET A 1 8.13 -39.52 -34.67
C MET A 1 7.84 -38.28 -35.52
N THR A 2 6.58 -37.87 -35.71
CA THR A 2 6.19 -36.67 -36.49
C THR A 2 6.51 -35.35 -35.79
N GLU A 3 6.44 -35.30 -34.46
CA GLU A 3 6.77 -34.10 -33.67
C GLU A 3 8.18 -33.57 -33.93
N ALA A 4 9.14 -34.46 -34.19
CA ALA A 4 10.53 -34.07 -34.52
C ALA A 4 10.63 -33.34 -35.87
N TYR A 5 9.72 -33.60 -36.79
CA TYR A 5 9.64 -32.90 -38.08
C TYR A 5 8.91 -31.56 -37.93
N ILE A 6 7.85 -31.52 -37.11
CA ILE A 6 7.03 -30.31 -36.91
C ILE A 6 7.76 -29.25 -36.09
N ARG A 7 8.40 -29.64 -34.99
CA ARG A 7 9.14 -28.73 -34.09
C ARG A 7 10.60 -28.59 -34.49
N ASN A 8 10.96 -28.84 -35.74
CA ASN A 8 12.36 -28.92 -36.13
C ASN A 8 13.11 -27.58 -35.89
N LYS A 9 14.34 -27.66 -35.37
CA LYS A 9 15.27 -26.53 -35.24
C LYS A 9 16.54 -26.83 -36.04
N PRO A 10 17.04 -25.90 -36.89
CA PRO A 10 18.29 -26.10 -37.61
C PRO A 10 19.45 -26.44 -36.67
N GLY A 11 20.19 -27.50 -36.99
CA GLY A 11 21.36 -27.95 -36.21
C GLY A 11 21.05 -28.85 -35.01
N MET A 12 19.82 -29.33 -34.86
CA MET A 12 19.46 -30.32 -33.83
C MET A 12 20.15 -31.68 -34.10
N SER A 13 20.87 -32.20 -33.10
CA SER A 13 21.55 -33.51 -33.18
C SER A 13 20.78 -34.63 -32.46
N SER A 14 19.86 -34.25 -31.57
CA SER A 14 19.08 -35.17 -30.74
C SER A 14 17.64 -34.68 -30.54
N VAL A 15 16.72 -35.62 -30.34
CA VAL A 15 15.30 -35.34 -30.00
C VAL A 15 15.17 -34.50 -28.72
N LYS A 16 16.18 -34.49 -27.84
CA LYS A 16 16.16 -33.69 -26.61
C LYS A 16 16.28 -32.18 -26.86
N ASP A 17 16.85 -31.75 -27.98
CA ASP A 17 17.06 -30.33 -28.29
C ASP A 17 15.87 -29.70 -29.03
N MET A 18 14.76 -30.42 -29.15
CA MET A 18 13.55 -29.92 -29.77
C MET A 18 13.08 -28.64 -29.06
N PRO A 19 12.76 -27.56 -29.80
CA PRO A 19 12.24 -26.34 -29.24
C PRO A 19 10.93 -26.60 -28.52
N LEU A 20 10.89 -26.15 -27.28
CA LEU A 20 9.71 -26.13 -26.44
C LEU A 20 9.50 -24.69 -25.98
N LEU A 21 8.58 -23.99 -26.64
CA LEU A 21 8.10 -22.69 -26.19
C LEU A 21 6.74 -22.91 -25.54
N GLN A 22 6.69 -22.79 -24.23
CA GLN A 22 5.46 -22.86 -23.44
C GLN A 22 5.15 -21.48 -22.88
N ASP A 23 3.86 -21.21 -22.68
CA ASP A 23 3.44 -20.04 -21.91
C ASP A 23 3.88 -20.22 -20.47
N GLY A 24 4.74 -19.32 -20.01
CA GLY A 24 5.31 -19.34 -18.68
C GLY A 24 5.54 -17.91 -18.18
N PRO A 25 5.78 -17.75 -16.87
CA PRO A 25 6.20 -16.47 -16.36
C PRO A 25 7.51 -16.02 -17.02
N PRO A 26 7.75 -14.72 -17.15
CA PRO A 26 9.03 -14.22 -17.62
C PRO A 26 10.16 -14.69 -16.66
N PRO A 27 11.40 -14.82 -17.15
CA PRO A 27 12.56 -15.03 -16.28
C PRO A 27 12.62 -13.95 -15.20
N GLY A 28 12.58 -14.35 -13.93
CA GLY A 28 12.49 -13.44 -12.77
C GLY A 28 11.09 -13.31 -12.16
N GLY A 29 10.05 -13.89 -12.78
CA GLY A 29 8.69 -13.92 -12.25
C GLY A 29 7.94 -12.58 -12.37
N PHE A 30 6.72 -12.55 -11.85
CA PHE A 30 5.89 -11.34 -11.80
C PHE A 30 6.19 -10.52 -10.54
N ALA A 31 5.88 -9.22 -10.61
CA ALA A 31 5.94 -8.36 -9.44
C ALA A 31 5.04 -8.91 -8.30
N PRO A 32 5.44 -8.71 -7.02
CA PRO A 32 4.68 -9.20 -5.90
C PRO A 32 3.31 -8.52 -5.83
N VAL A 33 2.25 -9.32 -5.88
CA VAL A 33 0.87 -8.84 -5.74
C VAL A 33 0.54 -8.70 -4.26
N ARG A 34 0.25 -7.47 -3.83
CA ARG A 34 -0.19 -7.21 -2.46
C ARG A 34 -1.66 -7.58 -2.30
N TYR A 35 -1.94 -8.69 -1.61
CA TYR A 35 -3.30 -9.17 -1.36
C TYR A 35 -3.91 -8.69 -0.03
N ALA A 36 -3.06 -8.38 0.96
CA ALA A 36 -3.52 -8.05 2.30
C ALA A 36 -4.14 -6.65 2.39
N ARG A 37 -5.17 -6.51 3.24
CA ARG A 37 -5.78 -5.21 3.58
C ARG A 37 -4.81 -4.39 4.43
N ARG A 38 -4.52 -3.15 4.01
CA ARG A 38 -3.70 -2.21 4.77
C ARG A 38 -4.46 -0.90 4.99
N ILE A 39 -5.14 -0.81 6.13
CA ILE A 39 -5.79 0.44 6.58
C ILE A 39 -4.81 1.17 7.50
N PRO A 40 -4.34 2.39 7.14
CA PRO A 40 -3.41 3.13 7.98
C PRO A 40 -4.16 3.90 9.09
N SER A 41 -3.75 3.70 10.34
CA SER A 41 -4.23 4.49 11.49
C SER A 41 -3.37 5.75 11.67
N LYS A 42 -3.58 6.77 10.83
CA LYS A 42 -2.82 8.04 10.83
C LYS A 42 -3.48 9.17 11.64
N GLY A 43 -4.61 8.89 12.28
CA GLY A 43 -5.31 9.88 13.09
C GLY A 43 -4.50 10.31 14.33
N PRO A 44 -4.81 11.48 14.92
CA PRO A 44 -4.22 11.90 16.18
C PRO A 44 -4.52 10.87 17.29
N SER A 45 -3.56 10.69 18.20
CA SER A 45 -3.73 9.77 19.33
C SER A 45 -4.81 10.25 20.29
N ALA A 46 -5.34 9.34 21.11
CA ALA A 46 -6.39 9.67 22.09
C ALA A 46 -5.98 10.83 23.01
N VAL A 47 -4.73 10.83 23.48
CA VAL A 47 -4.19 11.89 24.35
C VAL A 47 -4.09 13.21 23.59
N ALA A 48 -3.69 13.20 22.32
CA ALA A 48 -3.62 14.41 21.51
C ALA A 48 -5.01 15.04 21.34
N ILE A 49 -6.04 14.23 21.05
CA ILE A 49 -7.42 14.70 20.96
C ILE A 49 -7.89 15.28 22.30
N PHE A 50 -7.64 14.57 23.39
CA PHE A 50 -8.05 15.01 24.73
C PHE A 50 -7.41 16.35 25.12
N LEU A 51 -6.09 16.48 24.96
CA LEU A 51 -5.37 17.70 25.31
C LEU A 51 -5.77 18.89 24.42
N ALA A 52 -6.05 18.65 23.14
CA ALA A 52 -6.56 19.69 22.25
C ALA A 52 -7.94 20.20 22.71
N ALA A 53 -8.86 19.29 23.01
CA ALA A 53 -10.19 19.65 23.50
C ALA A 53 -10.14 20.36 24.86
N PHE A 54 -9.39 19.81 25.81
CA PHE A 54 -9.23 20.39 27.14
C PHE A 54 -8.56 21.77 27.09
N GLY A 55 -7.48 21.91 26.30
CA GLY A 55 -6.73 23.16 26.16
C GLY A 55 -7.57 24.26 25.52
N THR A 56 -8.25 23.95 24.41
CA THR A 56 -9.12 24.92 23.73
C THR A 56 -10.29 25.36 24.60
N PHE A 57 -10.93 24.43 25.31
CA PHE A 57 -12.01 24.75 26.24
C PHE A 57 -11.54 25.64 27.39
N SER A 58 -10.46 25.25 28.08
CA SER A 58 -9.93 25.99 29.23
C SER A 58 -9.50 27.40 28.85
N TRP A 59 -8.83 27.54 27.70
CA TRP A 59 -8.46 28.83 27.15
C TRP A 59 -9.69 29.66 26.76
N GLY A 60 -10.68 29.05 26.12
CA GLY A 60 -11.94 29.71 25.77
C GLY A 60 -12.64 30.28 27.00
N MET A 61 -12.74 29.50 28.08
CA MET A 61 -13.36 29.95 29.33
C MET A 61 -12.61 31.08 30.01
N TYR A 62 -11.28 31.06 29.97
CA TYR A 62 -10.47 32.18 30.44
C TYR A 62 -10.76 33.48 29.67
N GLN A 63 -10.86 33.38 28.34
CA GLN A 63 -11.18 34.53 27.49
C GLN A 63 -12.61 35.04 27.71
N VAL A 64 -13.58 34.14 27.92
CA VAL A 64 -14.96 34.50 28.32
C VAL A 64 -14.94 35.27 29.65
N GLY A 65 -14.17 34.82 30.64
CA GLY A 65 -14.02 35.51 31.92
C GLY A 65 -13.49 36.94 31.75
N LYS A 66 -12.44 37.13 30.94
CA LYS A 66 -11.93 38.46 30.59
C LYS A 66 -12.97 39.32 29.89
N GLY A 67 -13.65 38.77 28.88
CA GLY A 67 -14.70 39.49 28.14
C GLY A 67 -15.86 39.91 29.04
N ASN A 68 -16.26 39.06 29.98
CA ASN A 68 -17.29 39.37 30.97
C ASN A 68 -16.85 40.48 31.93
N LYS A 69 -15.58 40.48 32.36
CA LYS A 69 -15.02 41.55 33.19
C LYS A 69 -15.04 42.88 32.45
N ILE A 70 -14.60 42.92 31.19
CA ILE A 70 -14.62 44.13 30.36
C ILE A 70 -16.05 44.63 30.13
N ARG A 71 -17.02 43.74 29.90
CA ARG A 71 -18.41 44.14 29.62
C ARG A 71 -19.14 44.72 30.84
N ARG A 72 -18.72 44.34 32.04
CA ARG A 72 -19.41 44.69 33.30
C ARG A 72 -18.70 45.79 34.09
N ILE A 73 -17.59 46.32 33.55
CA ILE A 73 -16.92 47.55 34.00
C ILE A 73 -17.26 48.62 32.98
#